data_AF-A0A3A4NPA3-F1
#
_entry.id   AF-A0A3A4NPA3-F1
#
_cell.length_a   1.000
_cell.length_b   1.000
_cell.length_c   1.000
_cell.angle_alpha   90.00
_cell.angle_beta   90.00
_cell.angle_gamma   90.00
#
_symmetry.space_group_name_H-M   'P 1'
#
loop_
_entity.id
_entity.type
_entity.pdbx_description
1 polymer ?
#
loop_
_entity_poly.entity_id
_entity_poly.type
_entity_poly.pdbx_seq_one_letter_code
_entity_poly.pdbx_strand_id
1 'polypeptide(L)' 'MGKDGPIRAETLVGDIVREHPALREKIRELFGPECLSCKSSRHESVTYTSWHRGLDPKKVVNELNALLKK' A
#
# COMPACT_ATOMS: atom_id res chain seq x y z
N MET A 1 -13.49 6.07 -17.75
CA MET A 1 -12.21 5.64 -17.16
C MET A 1 -12.37 5.74 -15.65
N GLY A 2 -12.28 4.60 -14.97
CA GLY A 2 -12.70 4.42 -13.57
C GLY A 2 -11.97 5.34 -12.61
N LYS A 3 -12.60 5.62 -11.47
CA LYS A 3 -12.12 6.52 -10.41
C LYS A 3 -10.95 5.91 -9.62
N ASP A 4 -9.93 5.42 -10.30
CA ASP A 4 -8.71 4.88 -9.71
C ASP A 4 -7.89 6.04 -9.14
N GLY A 5 -7.68 6.04 -7.82
CA GLY A 5 -6.78 7.01 -7.20
C GLY A 5 -5.31 6.73 -7.58
N PRO A 6 -4.36 7.54 -7.08
CA PRO A 6 -2.95 7.47 -7.50
C PRO A 6 -2.27 6.12 -7.18
N ILE A 7 -2.79 5.36 -6.21
CA ILE A 7 -2.23 4.07 -5.83
C ILE A 7 -2.86 2.96 -6.67
N ARG A 8 -2.02 2.11 -7.28
CA ARG A 8 -2.42 0.93 -8.06
C ARG A 8 -1.88 -0.33 -7.38
N ALA A 9 -2.41 -1.50 -7.76
CA ALA A 9 -2.00 -2.78 -7.17
C ALA A 9 -0.54 -3.15 -7.50
N GLU A 10 -0.01 -2.62 -8.60
CA GLU A 10 1.39 -2.74 -9.04
C GLU A 10 2.34 -1.75 -8.36
N THR A 11 1.82 -0.71 -7.69
CA THR A 11 2.62 0.28 -6.98
C THR A 11 3.44 -0.38 -5.88
N LEU A 12 4.69 0.05 -5.72
CA LEU A 12 5.59 -0.47 -4.69
C LEU A 12 5.22 0.11 -3.33
N VAL A 13 5.25 -0.72 -2.29
CA VAL A 13 4.87 -0.31 -0.93
C VAL A 13 5.80 0.79 -0.42
N GLY A 14 7.09 0.70 -0.72
CA GLY A 14 8.08 1.73 -0.39
C GLY A 14 7.81 3.08 -1.07
N ASP A 15 7.30 3.07 -2.32
CA ASP A 15 6.90 4.29 -3.01
C ASP A 15 5.69 4.96 -2.34
N ILE A 16 4.67 4.17 -1.98
CA ILE A 16 3.50 4.68 -1.26
C ILE A 16 3.90 5.37 0.04
N VAL A 17 4.78 4.76 0.83
CA VAL A 17 5.25 5.33 2.11
C VAL A 17 6.08 6.60 1.91
N ARG A 18 6.81 6.70 0.79
CA ARG A 18 7.65 7.85 0.44
C ARG A 18 6.83 9.02 -0.09
N GLU A 19 5.93 8.77 -1.02
CA GLU A 19 5.12 9.78 -1.71
C GLU A 19 3.91 10.20 -0.88
N HIS A 20 3.38 9.30 -0.05
CA HIS A 20 2.21 9.52 0.79
C HIS A 20 2.52 9.20 2.26
N PRO A 21 3.29 10.05 2.96
CA PRO A 21 3.65 9.82 4.36
C PRO A 21 2.42 9.71 5.29
N ALA A 22 1.28 10.30 4.91
CA ALA A 22 0.01 10.16 5.61
C ALA A 22 -0.53 8.71 5.66
N LEU A 23 -0.12 7.84 4.72
CA LEU A 23 -0.55 6.44 4.66
C LEU A 23 0.33 5.51 5.50
N ARG A 24 1.40 6.01 6.13
CA ARG A 24 2.36 5.21 6.92
C ARG A 24 1.68 4.37 8.00
N GLU A 25 0.77 4.97 8.75
CA GLU A 25 0.07 4.26 9.82
C GLU A 25 -0.80 3.13 9.25
N LYS A 26 -1.53 3.40 8.17
CA LYS A 26 -2.36 2.39 7.53
C LYS A 26 -1.55 1.24 6.93
N ILE A 27 -0.40 1.54 6.31
CA ILE A 27 0.53 0.53 5.81
C ILE A 27 1.08 -0.31 6.96
N ARG A 28 1.38 0.30 8.12
CA ARG A 28 1.77 -0.43 9.34
C ARG A 28 0.69 -1.40 9.80
N GLU A 29 -0.58 -0.99 9.77
CA GLU A 29 -1.70 -1.83 10.17
C GLU A 29 -1.94 -3.00 9.19
N LEU A 30 -1.85 -2.75 7.88
CA LEU A 30 -2.12 -3.75 6.84
C LEU A 30 -0.97 -4.75 6.68
N PHE A 31 0.28 -4.26 6.64
CA PHE A 31 1.46 -5.06 6.27
C PHE A 31 2.43 -5.28 7.42
N GLY A 32 2.16 -4.72 8.58
CA GLY A 32 3.00 -4.82 9.77
C GLY A 32 4.09 -3.73 9.85
N PRO A 33 4.62 -3.47 11.05
CA PRO A 33 5.66 -2.45 11.28
C PRO A 33 6.99 -2.79 10.62
N GLU A 34 7.28 -4.07 10.44
CA GLU A 34 8.47 -4.56 9.73
C GLU A 34 8.50 -4.09 8.26
N CYS A 35 7.33 -3.95 7.62
CA CYS A 35 7.23 -3.51 6.24
C CYS A 35 7.76 -2.07 6.06
N LEU A 36 7.55 -1.20 7.05
CA LEU A 36 8.04 0.18 7.03
C LEU A 36 9.56 0.31 7.15
N SER A 37 10.22 -0.69 7.75
CA SER A 37 11.66 -0.67 7.98
C SER A 37 12.43 -1.67 7.10
N CYS A 38 11.74 -2.56 6.39
CA CYS A 38 12.35 -3.57 5.54
C CYS A 38 12.82 -2.97 4.21
N LYS A 39 14.08 -3.21 3.82
CA LYS A 39 14.59 -2.78 2.51
C LYS A 39 13.83 -3.41 1.34
N SER A 40 13.30 -4.63 1.53
CA SER A 40 12.52 -5.33 0.50
C SER A 40 11.20 -4.64 0.15
N SER A 41 10.61 -3.86 1.07
CA SER A 41 9.36 -3.11 0.80
C SER A 41 9.49 -2.14 -0.38
N ARG A 42 10.71 -1.73 -0.72
CA ARG A 42 11.02 -0.90 -1.88
C ARG A 42 10.91 -1.64 -3.21
N HIS A 43 10.90 -2.98 -3.19
CA HIS A 43 10.83 -3.85 -4.35
C HIS A 43 9.54 -4.69 -4.37
N GLU A 44 8.73 -4.63 -3.31
CA GLU A 44 7.49 -5.39 -3.18
C GLU A 44 6.28 -4.53 -3.59
N SER A 45 5.45 -5.07 -4.49
CA SER A 45 4.20 -4.42 -4.88
C SER A 45 3.12 -4.58 -3.82
N VAL A 46 2.10 -3.72 -3.84
CA VAL A 46 0.89 -3.88 -3.03
C VAL A 46 0.27 -5.25 -3.26
N THR A 47 0.23 -5.72 -4.51
CA THR A 47 -0.29 -7.05 -4.86
C THR A 47 0.47 -8.14 -4.12
N TYR A 48 1.79 -8.19 -4.30
CA TYR A 48 2.64 -9.21 -3.68
C TYR A 48 2.47 -9.21 -2.15
N THR A 49 2.64 -8.05 -1.53
CA THR A 49 2.56 -7.89 -0.08
C THR A 49 1.19 -8.27 0.47
N SER A 50 0.11 -7.90 -0.23
CA SER A 50 -1.27 -8.25 0.17
C SER A 50 -1.47 -9.76 0.19
N TRP A 51 -1.07 -10.47 -0.87
CA TRP A 51 -1.20 -11.93 -0.92
C TRP A 51 -0.40 -12.63 0.19
N HIS A 52 0.83 -12.18 0.46
CA HIS A 52 1.66 -12.71 1.54
C HIS A 52 1.09 -12.47 2.94
N ARG A 53 0.22 -11.46 3.10
CA ARG A 53 -0.50 -11.15 4.34
C ARG A 53 -1.94 -11.70 4.36
N GLY A 54 -2.36 -12.45 3.33
CA GLY A 54 -3.72 -12.99 3.22
C GLY A 54 -4.80 -11.93 2.96
N LEU A 55 -4.41 -10.78 2.42
CA LEU A 55 -5.29 -9.65 2.10
C LEU A 55 -5.66 -9.63 0.60
N ASP A 56 -6.84 -9.12 0.30
CA ASP A 56 -7.25 -8.86 -1.09
C ASP A 56 -6.61 -7.55 -1.60
N PRO A 57 -5.83 -7.59 -2.69
CA PRO A 57 -5.11 -6.41 -3.17
C PRO A 57 -6.04 -5.31 -3.69
N LYS A 58 -7.23 -5.64 -4.20
CA LYS A 58 -8.20 -4.63 -4.65
C LYS A 58 -8.78 -3.87 -3.47
N LYS A 59 -9.12 -4.55 -2.38
CA LYS A 59 -9.57 -3.94 -1.12
C LYS A 59 -8.51 -3.01 -0.54
N VAL A 60 -7.26 -3.46 -0.49
CA VAL A 60 -6.14 -2.65 0.00
C VAL A 60 -5.98 -1.37 -0.82
N VAL A 61 -5.92 -1.48 -2.15
CA VAL A 61 -5.81 -0.31 -3.04
C VAL A 61 -6.98 0.65 -2.85
N ASN A 62 -8.20 0.14 -2.74
CA ASN A 62 -9.37 0.99 -2.53
C ASN A 62 -9.30 1.74 -1.20
N GLU A 63 -8.90 1.05 -0.13
CA GLU A 63 -8.78 1.64 1.21
C GLU A 63 -7.68 2.72 1.27
N LEU A 64 -6.51 2.46 0.69
CA LEU A 64 -5.42 3.44 0.60
C LEU A 64 -5.85 4.68 -0.20
N ASN A 65 -6.51 4.50 -1.35
CA ASN A 65 -7.00 5.61 -2.15
C ASN A 65 -8.16 6.36 -1.50
N ALA A 66 -8.99 5.71 -0.69
CA ALA A 66 -10.05 6.37 0.07
C ALA A 66 -9.48 7.35 1.10
N LEU A 67 -8.35 7.01 1.73
CA LEU A 67 -7.64 7.89 2.66
C LEU A 67 -7.00 9.11 1.99
N LEU A 68 -6.68 9.04 0.70
CA LEU A 68 -6.12 10.16 -0.06
C LEU A 68 -7.18 11.15 -0.61
N LYS A 69 -8.45 10.75 -0.64
CA LYS A 69 -9.56 11.61 -1.09
C LYS A 69 -10.17 12.45 0.04
N LYS A 70 -9.66 12.32 1.26
CA LYS A 70 -10.01 13.12 2.43
C LYS A 70 -9.08 14.33 2.54
#